data_AF-A0A7X0G6Y9-F1
#
_entry.id   AF-A0A7X0G6Y9-F1
#
_cell.length_a   1.000
_cell.length_b   1.000
_cell.length_c   1.000
_cell.angle_alpha   90.00
_cell.angle_beta   90.00
_cell.angle_gamma   90.00
#
_symmetry.space_group_name_H-M   'P 1'
#
loop_
_entity.id
_entity.type
_entity.pdbx_description
1 polymer ?
#
loop_
_entity_poly.entity_id
_entity_poly.type
_entity_poly.pdbx_seq_one_letter_code
_entity_poly.pdbx_strand_id
1 'polypeptide(L)'
;MKRRRIAIGVAAVVALLASLTACGDKVTEPFKDAPRSSTTNREAADIIEMPDGFSNLSTKCDHGNRVYVVYKGDDNRAALAVVSQDPTCNH
;
A
#
# COMPACT_ATOMS: atom_id res chain seq x y z
N MET A 1 -16.05 -2.61 49.73
CA MET A 1 -15.13 -1.61 49.12
C MET A 1 -13.85 -2.20 48.53
N LYS A 2 -13.10 -3.10 49.21
CA LYS A 2 -11.86 -3.73 48.65
C LYS A 2 -12.06 -4.47 47.33
N ARG A 3 -13.16 -5.25 47.18
CA ARG A 3 -13.46 -5.99 45.94
C ARG A 3 -13.74 -5.09 44.73
N ARG A 4 -14.34 -3.91 44.94
CA ARG A 4 -14.54 -2.90 43.89
C ARG A 4 -13.22 -2.28 43.43
N ARG A 5 -12.28 -2.06 44.34
CA ARG A 5 -10.94 -1.54 44.01
C ARG A 5 -10.11 -2.54 43.20
N ILE A 6 -10.22 -3.83 43.52
CA ILE A 6 -9.57 -4.90 42.75
C ILE A 6 -10.18 -5.03 41.35
N ALA A 7 -11.51 -4.98 41.24
CA ALA A 7 -12.19 -5.06 39.95
C ALA A 7 -11.82 -3.89 39.01
N ILE A 8 -11.69 -2.67 39.55
CA ILE A 8 -11.25 -1.50 38.77
C ILE A 8 -9.80 -1.65 38.31
N GLY A 9 -8.91 -2.14 39.18
CA GLY A 9 -7.51 -2.38 38.81
C GLY A 9 -7.35 -3.43 37.70
N VAL A 10 -8.11 -4.52 37.76
CA VAL A 10 -8.10 -5.56 36.72
C VAL A 10 -8.63 -5.01 35.39
N ALA A 11 -9.73 -4.25 35.42
CA ALA A 11 -10.28 -3.64 34.22
C ALA A 11 -9.29 -2.68 33.54
N ALA A 12 -8.53 -1.89 34.32
CA ALA A 12 -7.52 -0.99 33.78
C ALA A 12 -6.36 -1.74 33.11
N VAL A 13 -5.88 -2.83 33.71
CA VAL A 13 -4.80 -3.65 33.14
C VAL A 13 -5.25 -4.34 31.86
N VAL A 14 -6.48 -4.88 31.81
CA VAL A 14 -7.03 -5.51 30.60
C VAL A 14 -7.19 -4.49 29.46
N ALA A 15 -7.66 -3.28 29.76
CA ALA A 15 -7.77 -2.20 28.77
C ALA A 15 -6.39 -1.78 28.22
N LEU A 16 -5.36 -1.71 29.08
CA LEU A 16 -4.00 -1.38 28.66
C LEU A 16 -3.41 -2.48 27.75
N LEU A 17 -3.62 -3.75 28.09
CA LEU A 17 -3.17 -4.89 27.28
C LEU A 17 -3.89 -4.96 25.93
N ALA A 18 -5.18 -4.65 25.88
CA ALA A 18 -5.94 -4.58 24.63
C ALA A 18 -5.47 -3.44 23.69
N SER A 19 -4.90 -2.36 24.25
CA SER A 19 -4.35 -1.26 23.44
C SER A 19 -3.06 -1.63 22.70
N LEU A 20 -2.30 -2.63 23.19
CA LEU A 20 -1.05 -3.08 22.56
C LEU A 20 -1.28 -3.89 21.28
N THR A 21 -2.42 -4.58 21.14
CA THR A 21 -2.76 -5.34 19.93
C THR A 21 -3.33 -4.46 18.81
N ALA A 22 -3.77 -3.23 19.13
CA ALA A 22 -4.41 -2.33 18.16
C ALA A 22 -3.44 -1.70 17.13
N CYS A 23 -2.12 -1.84 17.30
CA CYS A 23 -1.13 -1.37 16.34
C CYS A 23 -0.58 -2.49 15.42
N GLY A 24 -1.03 -3.74 15.57
CA GLY A 24 -0.47 -4.89 14.85
C GLY A 24 -0.79 -4.93 13.36
N ASP A 25 -1.95 -4.42 12.96
CA ASP A 25 -2.46 -4.59 11.58
C ASP A 25 -1.62 -3.85 10.52
N LYS A 26 -0.83 -2.85 10.93
CA LYS A 26 0.05 -2.09 10.03
C LYS A 26 1.26 -2.85 9.51
N VAL A 27 1.68 -3.91 10.21
CA VAL A 27 2.90 -4.68 9.86
C VAL A 27 2.64 -5.63 8.68
N THR A 28 1.38 -6.02 8.47
CA THR A 28 0.96 -6.96 7.43
C THR A 28 0.35 -6.29 6.20
N GLU A 29 0.23 -4.96 6.17
CA GLU A 29 -0.32 -4.26 5.01
C GLU A 29 0.62 -4.41 3.79
N PRO A 30 0.12 -4.90 2.64
CA PRO A 30 0.89 -4.83 1.41
C PRO A 30 1.21 -3.35 1.16
N PHE A 31 2.46 -3.05 0.80
CA PHE A 31 3.00 -1.71 0.55
C PHE A 31 3.47 -0.88 1.76
N LYS A 32 3.26 -1.32 3.02
CA LYS A 32 3.75 -0.66 4.26
C LYS A 32 3.41 0.84 4.41
N ASP A 33 2.51 1.37 3.59
CA ASP A 33 2.14 2.78 3.57
C ASP A 33 0.63 2.90 3.74
N ALA A 34 0.19 3.74 4.70
CA ALA A 34 -1.22 3.88 5.00
C ALA A 34 -1.94 4.50 3.79
N PRO A 35 -3.04 3.91 3.28
CA PRO A 35 -3.73 4.44 2.11
C PRO A 35 -4.19 5.88 2.36
N ARG A 36 -3.58 6.85 1.68
CA ARG A 36 -4.03 8.26 1.72
C ARG A 36 -5.09 8.43 0.64
N SER A 37 -6.33 8.60 1.06
CA SER A 37 -7.53 8.61 0.19
C SER A 37 -7.48 9.63 -0.96
N SER A 38 -6.62 10.65 -0.87
CA SER A 38 -6.49 11.72 -1.87
C SER A 38 -5.20 11.68 -2.72
N THR A 39 -4.26 10.77 -2.47
CA THR A 39 -3.00 10.70 -3.24
C THR A 39 -2.78 9.37 -3.95
N THR A 40 -3.68 8.40 -3.76
CA THR A 40 -3.59 7.10 -4.42
C THR A 40 -4.47 7.08 -5.67
N ASN A 41 -3.82 7.11 -6.83
CA ASN A 41 -4.47 6.82 -8.11
C ASN A 41 -4.77 5.31 -8.21
N ARG A 42 -6.06 4.96 -8.17
CA ARG A 42 -6.58 3.57 -8.24
C ARG A 42 -7.07 3.16 -9.64
N GLU A 43 -6.90 4.01 -10.64
CA GLU A 43 -7.26 3.66 -12.02
C GLU A 43 -6.47 2.44 -12.50
N ALA A 44 -7.11 1.66 -13.37
CA ALA A 44 -6.48 0.48 -13.95
C ALA A 44 -5.22 0.87 -14.71
N ALA A 45 -4.20 0.02 -14.62
CA ALA A 45 -3.00 0.14 -15.44
C ALA A 45 -3.13 -0.75 -16.67
N ASP A 46 -2.59 -0.28 -17.79
CA ASP A 46 -2.39 -1.11 -18.96
C ASP A 46 -1.27 -2.11 -18.68
N ILE A 47 -1.48 -3.36 -19.09
CA ILE A 47 -0.49 -4.42 -18.99
C ILE A 47 -0.05 -4.79 -20.40
N ILE A 48 1.24 -4.70 -20.65
CA ILE A 48 1.88 -5.11 -21.89
C ILE A 48 2.63 -6.40 -21.62
N GLU A 49 2.09 -7.49 -22.16
CA GLU A 49 2.69 -8.81 -22.08
C GLU A 49 3.58 -9.06 -23.30
N MET A 50 4.82 -9.52 -23.07
CA MET A 50 5.72 -9.86 -24.17
C MET A 50 5.70 -11.38 -24.40
N PRO A 51 5.46 -11.85 -25.64
CA PRO A 51 5.28 -13.27 -25.95
C PRO A 51 6.59 -14.08 -25.96
N ASP A 52 7.74 -13.42 -25.89
CA ASP A 52 9.09 -13.96 -26.06
C ASP A 52 9.85 -14.17 -24.74
N GLY A 53 9.15 -14.06 -23.60
CA GLY A 53 9.71 -14.31 -22.28
C GLY A 53 10.50 -13.13 -21.68
N PHE A 54 10.45 -11.95 -22.31
CA PHE A 54 10.90 -10.71 -21.67
C PHE A 54 9.94 -10.26 -20.56
N SER A 55 10.41 -9.36 -19.68
CA SER A 55 9.62 -8.92 -18.53
C SER A 55 8.39 -8.12 -18.96
N ASN A 56 7.23 -8.47 -18.41
CA ASN A 56 5.99 -7.74 -18.62
C ASN A 56 6.08 -6.31 -18.06
N LEU A 57 5.40 -5.38 -18.72
CA LEU A 57 5.38 -3.97 -18.37
C LEU A 57 3.97 -3.57 -17.96
N SER A 58 3.86 -2.79 -16.89
CA SER A 58 2.62 -2.09 -16.55
C SER A 58 2.81 -0.59 -16.78
N THR A 59 1.80 0.09 -17.33
CA THR A 59 1.83 1.53 -17.50
C THR A 59 0.51 2.19 -17.17
N LYS A 60 0.56 3.41 -16.64
CA LYS A 60 -0.62 4.24 -16.42
C LYS A 60 -0.29 5.71 -16.43
N CYS A 61 -1.33 6.53 -16.64
CA CYS A 61 -1.24 7.96 -16.46
C CYS A 61 -1.44 8.34 -14.98
N ASP A 62 -0.66 9.32 -14.51
CA ASP A 62 -0.80 9.95 -13.20
C ASP A 62 -0.40 11.43 -13.27
N HIS A 63 -1.36 12.32 -12.99
CA HIS A 63 -1.16 13.78 -12.99
C HIS A 63 -0.47 14.33 -14.26
N GLY A 64 -0.90 13.89 -15.44
CA GLY A 64 -0.30 14.27 -16.73
C GLY A 64 1.02 13.57 -17.08
N ASN A 65 1.51 12.66 -16.24
CA ASN A 65 2.73 11.88 -16.51
C ASN A 65 2.37 10.44 -16.83
N ARG A 66 3.18 9.80 -17.67
CA ARG A 66 3.08 8.36 -17.93
C ARG A 66 4.13 7.62 -17.11
N VAL A 67 3.67 6.69 -16.28
CA VAL A 67 4.52 5.86 -15.43
C VAL A 67 4.62 4.47 -16.03
N TYR A 68 5.83 3.93 -16.09
CA TYR A 68 6.15 2.60 -16.56
C TYR A 68 6.81 1.81 -15.44
N VAL A 69 6.27 0.63 -15.13
CA VAL A 69 6.80 -0.27 -14.11
C VAL A 69 7.00 -1.64 -14.73
N VAL A 70 8.25 -2.09 -14.77
CA VAL A 70 8.57 -3.48 -15.09
C VAL A 70 8.68 -4.22 -13.77
N TYR A 71 7.84 -5.25 -13.60
CA TYR A 71 7.92 -6.14 -12.45
C TYR A 71 8.38 -7.52 -12.92
N LYS A 72 9.43 -8.04 -12.31
CA LYS A 72 9.80 -9.45 -12.47
C LYS A 72 9.14 -10.23 -11.34
N GLY A 73 8.28 -11.18 -11.69
CA GLY A 73 7.44 -11.98 -10.78
C GLY A 73 8.14 -12.50 -9.51
N ASP A 74 9.45 -12.74 -9.61
CA ASP A 74 10.25 -13.49 -8.64
C ASP A 74 11.14 -12.58 -7.76
N ASP A 75 11.10 -11.26 -7.96
CA ASP A 75 12.03 -10.32 -7.31
C ASP A 75 11.32 -9.04 -6.85
N ASN A 76 11.69 -8.53 -5.68
CA ASN A 76 11.16 -7.28 -5.12
C ASN A 76 11.72 -6.02 -5.82
N ARG A 77 12.35 -6.19 -6.99
CA ARG A 77 12.98 -5.13 -7.77
C ARG A 77 12.12 -4.84 -8.99
N ALA A 78 11.59 -3.62 -9.04
CA ALA A 78 10.94 -3.09 -10.22
C ALA A 78 11.84 -2.03 -10.88
N ALA A 79 11.87 -2.01 -12.21
CA ALA A 79 12.42 -0.88 -12.93
C ALA A 79 11.29 0.13 -13.17
N LEU A 80 11.56 1.41 -12.92
CA LEU A 80 10.60 2.48 -13.05
C LEU A 80 11.12 3.54 -14.02
N ALA A 81 10.27 3.94 -14.97
CA ALA A 81 10.51 5.07 -15.85
C ALA A 81 9.29 5.99 -15.86
N VAL A 82 9.52 7.30 -15.98
CA VAL A 82 8.46 8.30 -16.02
C VAL A 82 8.69 9.19 -17.23
N VAL A 83 7.66 9.32 -18.07
CA VAL A 83 7.59 10.36 -19.09
C VAL A 83 6.79 11.50 -18.51
N SER A 84 7.46 12.61 -18.26
CA SER A 84 6.83 13.81 -17.71
C SER A 84 5.96 14.49 -18.77
N GLN A 85 4.77 14.94 -18.38
CA GLN A 85 3.85 15.69 -19.25
C GLN A 85 3.57 14.96 -20.58
N ASP A 86 3.23 13.66 -20.49
CA ASP A 86 2.87 12.88 -21.66
C ASP A 86 1.55 13.45 -22.25
N PRO A 87 1.56 13.91 -23.52
CA PRO A 87 0.38 14.50 -24.17
C PRO A 87 -0.76 13.50 -24.41
N THR A 88 -0.55 12.21 -24.14
CA THR A 88 -1.59 11.19 -24.16
C THR A 88 -2.26 11.00 -22.79
N CYS A 89 -1.70 11.59 -21.72
CA CYS A 89 -2.25 11.57 -20.37
C CYS A 89 -3.08 12.84 -20.10
N ASN A 90 -4.22 12.96 -20.78
CA ASN A 90 -5.08 14.17 -20.77
C ASN A 90 -6.22 14.11 -19.74
N HIS A 91 -5.99 13.47 -18.60
CA HIS A 91 -7.00 13.22 -17.57
C HIS A 91 -6.80 14.15 -16.37
#